data_AF-J9EB04-F1
#
_entry.id   AF-J9EB04-F1
#
_cell.length_a   1.000
_cell.length_b   1.000
_cell.length_c   1.000
_cell.angle_alpha   90.00
_cell.angle_beta   90.00
_cell.angle_gamma   90.00
#
_symmetry.space_group_name_H-M   'P 1'
#
loop_
_entity.id
_entity.type
_entity.pdbx_description
1 polymer ?
#
loop_
_entity_poly.entity_id
_entity_poly.type
_entity_poly.pdbx_seq_one_letter_code
_entity_poly.pdbx_strand_id
1 'polypeptide(L)'
;MHVPEKYRHLQSFHRYYSGESEAPVLTIFVGGNHEASGYLQELPYGGWVAPKIFYLGHASVVQFAGLRIAGLSGIYNKNDYNKGHWERPPFTDYGAVVSAYHVRSVDIFRLKQLKPRNPN
;
A
#
# COMPACT_ATOMS: atom_id res chain seq x y z
N MET A 1 -10.06 1.78 6.93
CA MET A 1 -9.17 2.30 7.99
C MET A 1 -9.46 1.58 9.30
N HIS A 2 -8.46 0.90 9.85
CA HIS A 2 -8.59 0.17 11.11
C HIS A 2 -8.38 1.10 12.30
N VAL A 3 -9.43 1.87 12.61
CA VAL A 3 -9.48 2.86 13.69
C VAL A 3 -10.84 2.74 14.39
N PRO A 4 -10.93 2.85 15.73
CA PRO A 4 -12.21 2.87 16.44
C PRO A 4 -13.14 3.92 15.87
N GLU A 5 -14.44 3.61 15.79
CA GLU A 5 -15.41 4.43 15.05
C GLU A 5 -15.41 5.90 15.45
N LYS A 6 -15.34 6.20 16.76
CA LYS A 6 -15.29 7.56 17.30
C LYS A 6 -14.07 8.41 16.88
N TYR A 7 -13.04 7.78 16.32
CA TYR A 7 -11.82 8.44 15.85
C TYR A 7 -11.67 8.40 14.32
N ARG A 8 -12.67 7.90 13.59
CA ARG A 8 -12.63 7.86 12.12
C ARG A 8 -12.90 9.24 11.55
N HIS A 9 -12.01 9.69 10.67
CA HIS A 9 -12.13 10.94 9.95
C HIS A 9 -11.68 10.74 8.51
N LEU A 10 -12.35 11.39 7.56
CA LEU A 10 -11.98 11.32 6.14
C LEU A 10 -10.63 12.02 5.85
N GLN A 11 -10.20 12.91 6.76
CA GLN A 11 -9.00 13.72 6.63
C GLN A 11 -8.99 14.49 5.30
N SER A 12 -7.83 14.61 4.64
CA SER A 12 -7.64 15.50 3.50
C SER A 12 -7.50 14.80 2.15
N PHE A 13 -7.30 13.47 2.10
CA PHE A 13 -7.00 12.77 0.84
C PHE A 13 -8.09 12.95 -0.23
N HIS A 14 -9.36 13.04 0.18
CA HIS A 14 -10.49 13.21 -0.73
C HIS A 14 -10.36 14.45 -1.64
N ARG A 15 -9.71 15.53 -1.16
CA ARG A 15 -9.49 16.76 -1.94
C ARG A 15 -8.47 16.56 -3.07
N TYR A 16 -7.47 15.70 -2.84
CA TYR A 16 -6.50 15.33 -3.87
C TYR A 16 -7.12 14.38 -4.90
N TYR A 17 -7.97 13.47 -4.44
CA TYR A 17 -8.69 12.56 -5.32
C TYR A 17 -9.70 13.29 -6.23
N SER A 18 -10.44 14.27 -5.71
CA SER A 18 -11.40 15.06 -6.50
C SER A 18 -10.75 16.12 -7.39
N GLY A 19 -9.46 16.43 -7.19
CA GLY A 19 -8.75 17.50 -7.90
C GLY A 19 -8.94 18.90 -7.31
N GLU A 20 -9.64 19.04 -6.17
CA GLU A 20 -9.70 20.30 -5.40
C GLU A 20 -8.33 20.74 -4.88
N SER A 21 -7.38 19.81 -4.75
CA SER A 21 -6.01 20.07 -4.34
C SER A 21 -5.05 19.21 -5.14
N GLU A 22 -3.85 19.71 -5.36
CA GLU A 22 -2.79 18.97 -6.05
C GLU A 22 -1.57 18.86 -5.12
N ALA A 23 -0.92 17.68 -5.12
CA ALA A 23 0.30 17.51 -4.36
C ALA A 23 1.41 18.43 -4.94
N PRO A 24 2.15 19.16 -4.09
CA PRO A 24 3.16 20.11 -4.57
C PRO A 24 4.37 19.41 -5.19
N VAL A 25 4.61 18.15 -4.82
CA VAL A 25 5.73 17.32 -5.28
C VAL A 25 5.24 15.89 -5.54
N LEU A 26 5.95 15.17 -6.41
CA LEU A 26 5.73 13.73 -6.58
C LEU A 26 5.91 13.02 -5.24
N THR A 27 4.85 12.39 -4.76
CA THR A 27 4.80 11.68 -3.49
C THR A 27 4.62 10.20 -3.78
N ILE A 28 5.63 9.39 -3.44
CA ILE A 28 5.57 7.94 -3.52
C ILE A 28 5.36 7.40 -2.11
N PHE A 29 4.40 6.50 -1.91
CA PHE A 29 4.08 5.96 -0.59
C PHE A 29 3.84 4.45 -0.57
N VAL A 30 3.93 3.88 0.64
CA VAL A 30 3.50 2.53 1.00
C VAL A 30 2.34 2.62 1.98
N GLY A 31 1.48 1.61 2.02
CA GLY A 31 0.34 1.57 2.93
C GLY A 31 0.74 1.13 4.33
N GLY A 32 0.10 1.66 5.36
CA GLY A 32 0.15 1.17 6.74
C GLY A 32 -1.13 0.43 7.15
N ASN A 33 -1.47 0.50 8.45
CA ASN A 33 -2.71 -0.06 9.00
C ASN A 33 -3.88 0.94 9.01
N HIS A 34 -3.62 2.24 8.84
CA HIS A 34 -4.62 3.31 8.82
C HIS A 34 -4.95 3.75 7.39
N GLU A 35 -5.33 2.79 6.55
CA GLU A 35 -5.54 3.05 5.12
C GLU A 35 -6.99 2.88 4.69
N ALA A 36 -7.29 3.39 3.50
CA ALA A 36 -8.45 2.96 2.73
C ALA A 36 -8.17 1.58 2.10
N SER A 37 -8.11 0.52 2.94
CA SER A 37 -7.73 -0.84 2.51
C SER A 37 -8.51 -1.33 1.30
N GLY A 38 -9.78 -0.94 1.17
CA GLY A 38 -10.61 -1.21 -0.01
C GLY A 38 -10.00 -0.69 -1.30
N TYR A 39 -9.71 0.60 -1.32
CA TYR A 39 -9.14 1.27 -2.49
C TYR A 39 -7.72 0.80 -2.81
N LEU A 40 -6.85 0.65 -1.79
CA LEU A 40 -5.47 0.20 -2.03
C LEU A 40 -5.39 -1.25 -2.52
N GLN A 41 -6.36 -2.10 -2.18
CA GLN A 41 -6.46 -3.48 -2.68
C GLN A 41 -6.79 -3.57 -4.17
N GLU A 42 -7.36 -2.52 -4.77
CA GLU A 42 -7.55 -2.46 -6.23
C GLU A 42 -6.24 -2.19 -6.96
N LEU A 43 -5.19 -1.75 -6.24
CA LEU A 43 -3.89 -1.39 -6.77
C LEU A 43 -2.76 -2.26 -6.16
N PRO A 44 -2.84 -3.61 -6.20
CA PRO A 44 -1.89 -4.49 -5.52
C PRO A 44 -0.47 -4.39 -6.10
N TYR A 45 -0.35 -3.97 -7.37
CA TYR A 45 0.90 -3.75 -8.09
C TYR A 45 1.33 -2.27 -8.14
N GLY A 46 0.63 -1.41 -7.39
CA GLY A 46 0.86 0.02 -7.38
C GLY A 46 0.08 0.77 -8.46
N GLY A 47 0.01 2.09 -8.31
CA GLY A 47 -0.76 2.95 -9.20
C GLY A 47 -0.86 4.39 -8.72
N TRP A 48 -1.29 5.27 -9.61
CA TRP A 48 -1.61 6.65 -9.28
C TRP A 48 -2.92 6.68 -8.51
N VAL A 49 -2.88 7.17 -7.27
CA VAL A 49 -4.10 7.32 -6.44
C VAL A 49 -4.71 8.72 -6.58
N ALA A 50 -3.90 9.69 -7.04
CA ALA A 50 -4.24 11.06 -7.39
C ALA A 50 -3.08 11.65 -8.22
N PRO A 51 -3.24 12.82 -8.89
CA PRO A 51 -2.13 13.50 -9.56
C PRO A 51 -0.94 13.69 -8.62
N LYS A 52 0.26 13.29 -9.07
CA LYS A 52 1.53 13.34 -8.31
C LYS A 52 1.55 12.49 -7.02
N ILE A 53 0.59 11.60 -6.79
CA ILE A 53 0.61 10.68 -5.63
C ILE A 53 0.57 9.24 -6.14
N PHE A 54 1.67 8.50 -5.94
CA PHE A 54 1.86 7.14 -6.43
C PHE A 54 1.98 6.14 -5.29
N TYR A 55 1.09 5.15 -5.28
CA TYR A 55 1.14 4.01 -4.37
C TYR A 55 2.03 2.91 -4.93
N LEU A 56 2.93 2.34 -4.10
CA LEU A 56 3.82 1.25 -4.52
C LEU A 56 3.15 -0.14 -4.56
N GLY A 57 1.90 -0.31 -4.11
CA GLY A 57 1.29 -1.63 -4.02
C GLY A 57 1.78 -2.41 -2.80
N HIS A 58 1.51 -3.72 -2.77
CA HIS A 58 1.91 -4.59 -1.65
C HIS A 58 3.43 -4.67 -1.51
N ALA A 59 4.12 -4.93 -2.63
CA ALA A 59 5.57 -4.89 -2.72
C ALA A 59 6.00 -4.61 -4.16
N SER A 60 6.78 -3.55 -4.36
CA SER A 60 7.29 -3.20 -5.68
C SER A 60 8.60 -2.41 -5.59
N VAL A 61 9.19 -2.19 -6.76
CA VAL A 61 10.39 -1.38 -6.93
C VAL A 61 10.19 -0.44 -8.11
N VAL A 62 10.50 0.83 -7.90
CA VAL A 62 10.48 1.86 -8.95
C VAL A 62 11.86 2.47 -9.12
N GLN A 63 12.07 3.12 -10.26
CA GLN A 63 13.27 3.92 -10.52
C GLN A 63 12.88 5.39 -10.65
N PHE A 64 13.55 6.26 -9.91
CA PHE A 64 13.30 7.70 -9.95
C PHE A 64 14.62 8.44 -9.75
N ALA A 65 14.93 9.38 -10.65
CA ALA A 65 16.14 10.20 -10.60
C ALA A 65 17.44 9.38 -10.38
N GLY A 66 17.55 8.21 -11.03
CA GLY A 66 18.69 7.31 -10.88
C GLY A 66 18.71 6.47 -9.60
N LEU A 67 17.79 6.70 -8.66
CA LEU A 67 17.59 5.89 -7.46
C LEU A 67 16.68 4.71 -7.74
N ARG A 68 16.96 3.58 -7.10
CA ARG A 68 16.09 2.40 -7.06
C ARG A 68 15.41 2.35 -5.70
N ILE A 69 14.09 2.53 -5.67
CA ILE A 69 13.30 2.66 -4.46
C ILE A 69 12.41 1.42 -4.33
N ALA A 70 12.57 0.66 -3.26
CA ALA A 70 11.74 -0.49 -2.94
C ALA A 70 10.74 -0.12 -1.84
N GLY A 71 9.50 -0.61 -1.95
CA GLY A 71 8.47 -0.44 -0.93
C GLY A 71 7.85 -1.78 -0.55
N LEU A 72 7.56 -1.93 0.74
CA LEU A 72 6.77 -3.01 1.31
C LEU A 72 5.66 -2.38 2.14
N SER A 73 4.41 -2.61 1.74
CA SER A 73 3.24 -2.08 2.44
C SER A 73 2.79 -3.01 3.55
N GLY A 74 2.25 -2.42 4.62
CA GLY A 74 1.54 -3.13 5.68
C GLY A 74 2.32 -3.30 6.98
N ILE A 75 1.68 -3.99 7.93
CA ILE A 75 2.30 -4.36 9.21
C ILE A 75 2.36 -5.89 9.36
N TYR A 76 3.31 -6.39 10.14
CA TYR A 76 3.46 -7.83 10.34
C TYR A 76 2.37 -8.40 11.27
N ASN A 77 1.78 -9.52 10.87
CA ASN A 77 0.95 -10.35 11.73
C ASN A 77 1.26 -11.84 11.50
N LYS A 78 1.63 -12.55 12.56
CA LYS A 78 2.04 -13.96 12.48
C LYS A 78 0.96 -14.88 11.90
N ASN A 79 -0.32 -14.58 12.12
CA ASN A 79 -1.43 -15.43 11.73
C ASN A 79 -1.73 -15.33 10.22
N ASP A 80 -1.34 -14.22 9.59
CA ASP A 80 -1.61 -13.96 8.17
C ASP A 80 -0.37 -14.03 7.30
N TYR A 81 0.82 -13.95 7.88
CA TYR A 81 2.08 -13.88 7.16
C TYR A 81 2.27 -14.97 6.10
N ASN A 82 1.90 -16.22 6.41
CA ASN A 82 2.05 -17.34 5.48
C ASN A 82 0.85 -17.56 4.54
N LYS A 83 -0.16 -16.68 4.58
CA LYS A 83 -1.32 -16.75 3.69
C LYS A 83 -1.05 -16.02 2.37
N GLY A 84 -1.92 -16.22 1.38
CA GLY A 84 -2.01 -15.32 0.24
C GLY A 84 -2.76 -14.03 0.59
N HIS A 85 -2.78 -13.08 -0.35
CA HIS A 85 -3.79 -12.02 -0.38
C HIS A 85 -5.04 -12.61 -1.04
N TRP A 86 -6.11 -12.76 -0.27
CA TRP A 86 -7.39 -13.35 -0.72
C TRP A 86 -8.55 -12.39 -0.52
N GLU A 87 -8.33 -11.36 0.31
CA GLU A 87 -9.29 -10.35 0.66
C GLU A 87 -9.65 -9.53 -0.58
N ARG A 88 -10.93 -9.21 -0.73
CA ARG A 88 -11.43 -8.39 -1.84
C ARG A 88 -12.58 -7.50 -1.35
N PRO A 89 -12.71 -6.28 -1.87
CA PRO A 89 -13.95 -5.53 -1.77
C PRO A 89 -15.15 -6.39 -2.23
N PRO A 90 -16.33 -6.29 -1.59
CA PRO A 90 -16.74 -5.25 -0.64
C PRO A 90 -16.38 -5.51 0.83
N PHE A 91 -15.46 -6.43 1.17
CA PHE A 91 -15.09 -6.80 2.55
C PHE A 91 -16.30 -7.07 3.45
N THR A 92 -16.84 -8.28 3.38
CA THR A 92 -18.00 -8.68 4.19
C THR A 92 -17.69 -8.90 5.67
N ASP A 93 -16.42 -9.09 6.01
CA ASP A 93 -15.94 -9.34 7.37
C ASP A 93 -14.90 -8.28 7.77
N TYR A 94 -15.03 -7.74 8.99
CA TYR A 94 -14.04 -6.85 9.60
C TYR A 94 -12.65 -7.50 9.61
N GLY A 95 -12.58 -8.81 9.86
CA GLY A 95 -11.33 -9.57 9.82
C GLY A 95 -10.60 -9.45 8.49
N ALA A 96 -11.33 -9.47 7.37
CA ALA A 96 -10.76 -9.30 6.04
C ALA A 96 -10.22 -7.86 5.82
N VAL A 97 -10.89 -6.84 6.38
CA VAL A 97 -10.38 -5.45 6.31
C VAL A 97 -9.05 -5.31 7.06
N VAL A 98 -8.92 -6.00 8.20
CA VAL A 98 -7.71 -6.02 9.03
C VAL A 98 -6.59 -6.77 8.33
N SER A 99 -6.88 -7.96 7.79
CA SER A 99 -5.85 -8.79 7.18
C SER A 99 -5.32 -8.22 5.86
N ALA A 100 -6.10 -7.38 5.18
CA ALA A 100 -5.72 -6.74 3.91
C ALA A 100 -4.42 -5.90 3.97
N TYR A 101 -4.11 -5.29 5.12
CA TYR A 101 -2.86 -4.53 5.30
C TYR A 101 -1.77 -5.33 6.01
N HIS A 102 -1.97 -6.61 6.30
CA HIS A 102 -0.89 -7.41 6.86
C HIS A 102 0.14 -7.79 5.78
N VAL A 103 1.41 -7.77 6.12
CA VAL A 103 2.49 -8.22 5.21
C VAL A 103 2.35 -9.73 4.95
N ARG A 104 2.55 -10.17 3.70
CA ARG A 104 2.65 -11.61 3.35
C ARG A 104 4.07 -12.04 3.06
N SER A 105 4.36 -13.32 3.26
CA SER A 105 5.65 -13.94 2.97
C SER A 105 6.03 -13.83 1.48
N VAL A 106 5.03 -13.87 0.59
CA VAL A 106 5.22 -13.71 -0.87
C VAL A 106 5.73 -12.31 -1.22
N ASP A 107 5.30 -11.27 -0.50
CA ASP A 107 5.72 -9.89 -0.74
C ASP A 107 7.19 -9.71 -0.38
N ILE A 108 7.61 -10.26 0.75
CA ILE A 108 9.01 -10.31 1.17
C ILE A 108 9.83 -11.17 0.21
N PHE A 109 9.32 -12.33 -0.19
CA PHE A 109 10.01 -13.23 -1.11
C PHE A 109 10.35 -12.52 -2.43
N ARG A 110 9.40 -11.77 -3.00
CA ARG A 110 9.59 -10.98 -4.22
C ARG A 110 10.71 -9.96 -4.06
N LEU A 111 10.72 -9.19 -2.97
CA LEU A 111 11.77 -8.19 -2.71
C LEU A 111 13.14 -8.82 -2.40
N LYS A 112 13.19 -10.03 -1.84
CA LYS A 112 14.44 -10.76 -1.65
C LYS A 112 15.10 -11.21 -2.96
N GLN A 113 14.35 -11.25 -4.08
CA GLN A 113 14.92 -11.59 -5.39
C GLN A 113 15.68 -10.42 -6.05
N LEU A 114 15.71 -9.23 -5.43
CA LEU A 114 16.38 -8.08 -5.99
C LEU A 114 17.90 -8.30 -5.98
N LYS A 115 18.50 -8.28 -7.17
CA LYS A 115 19.95 -8.29 -7.34
C LYS A 115 20.54 -6.90 -7.05
N PRO A 116 21.81 -6.80 -6.60
CA PRO A 116 22.53 -5.53 -6.57
C PRO A 116 22.49 -4.85 -7.93
N ARG A 117 22.42 -3.51 -7.94
CA ARG A 117 22.43 -2.75 -9.19
C ARG A 117 23.75 -2.91 -9.94
N ASN A 118 24.85 -2.99 -9.20
CA ASN A 118 26.17 -3.33 -9.73
C ASN A 118 26.52 -4.73 -9.22
N PRO A 119 26.44 -5.75 -10.06
CA PRO A 119 27.04 -7.03 -9.74
C PRO A 119 28.55 -6.83 -9.79
N ASN A 120 29.20 -6.76 -8.62
CA ASN A 120 30.59 -7.18 -8.54
C ASN A 120 30.63 -8.71 -8.68
#